data_AF-A0A2W5F367-F1
#
_entry.id   AF-A0A2W5F367-F1
#
_cell.length_a   1.000
_cell.length_b   1.000
_cell.length_c   1.000
_cell.angle_alpha   90.00
_cell.angle_beta   90.00
_cell.angle_gamma   90.00
#
_symmetry.space_group_name_H-M   'P 1'
#
loop_
_entity.id
_entity.type
_entity.pdbx_description
1 polymer ?
#
loop_
_entity_poly.entity_id
_entity_poly.type
_entity_poly.pdbx_seq_one_letter_code
_entity_poly.pdbx_strand_id
1 'polypeptide(L)' 'MIEHARRLELRNGDVVCLPADTTYEQAGELLAALGPDGLNIRCLIVLGDVHALDEAAMNAAGWYRK' A
#
# COMPACT_ATOMS: atom_id res chain seq x y z
N MET A 1 11.37 13.54 -3.40
CA MET A 1 10.23 12.61 -3.26
C MET A 1 9.36 12.52 -4.51
N ILE A 2 8.80 13.62 -5.05
CA ILE A 2 7.90 13.59 -6.22
C ILE A 2 8.52 12.87 -7.44
N GLU A 3 9.80 13.12 -7.74
CA GLU A 3 10.48 12.47 -8.87
C GLU A 3 10.61 10.95 -8.71
N HIS A 4 10.83 10.47 -7.48
CA HIS A 4 10.89 9.04 -7.20
C HIS A 4 9.49 8.40 -7.27
N ALA A 5 8.45 9.11 -6.82
CA ALA A 5 7.07 8.64 -6.90
C ALA A 5 6.57 8.52 -8.35
N ARG A 6 7.03 9.39 -9.28
CA ARG A 6 6.71 9.27 -10.71
C ARG A 6 7.17 7.96 -11.33
N ARG A 7 8.28 7.40 -10.85
CA ARG A 7 8.82 6.12 -11.34
C ARG A 7 7.95 4.91 -10.95
N LEU A 8 7.05 5.08 -9.99
CA LEU A 8 6.15 4.00 -9.56
C LEU A 8 4.97 3.81 -10.53
N GLU A 9 4.79 4.71 -11.51
CA GLU A 9 3.72 4.67 -12.53
C GLU A 9 2.31 4.42 -11.95
N LEU A 10 2.08 4.88 -10.71
CA LEU A 10 0.86 4.64 -9.96
C LEU A 10 -0.34 5.28 -10.65
N ARG A 11 -1.49 4.60 -10.52
CA ARG A 11 -2.78 5.00 -11.05
C ARG A 11 -3.79 5.13 -9.93
N ASN A 12 -4.86 5.86 -10.23
CA ASN A 12 -6.00 5.95 -9.33
C ASN A 12 -6.60 4.55 -9.12
N GLY A 13 -6.76 4.16 -7.86
CA GLY A 13 -7.28 2.87 -7.44
C GLY A 13 -6.21 1.82 -7.13
N ASP A 14 -4.93 2.11 -7.38
CA ASP A 14 -3.86 1.18 -7.03
C ASP A 14 -3.78 0.95 -5.52
N VAL A 15 -3.31 -0.24 -5.16
CA VAL A 15 -2.97 -0.62 -3.78
C VAL A 15 -1.45 -0.77 -3.70
N VAL A 16 -0.83 0.02 -2.83
CA VAL A 16 0.62 0.03 -2.64
C VAL A 16 0.94 -0.53 -1.27
N CYS A 17 1.60 -1.68 -1.24
CA CYS A 17 2.12 -2.28 -0.02
C CYS A 17 3.55 -1.78 0.18
N LEU A 18 3.81 -1.13 1.33
CA LEU A 18 5.15 -0.67 1.67
C LEU A 18 5.91 -1.74 2.46
N PRO A 19 7.25 -1.76 2.40
CA PRO A 19 8.07 -2.65 3.22
C PRO A 19 7.72 -2.59 4.71
N ALA A 20 7.83 -3.71 5.41
CA ALA A 20 7.40 -3.85 6.81
C ALA A 20 8.18 -2.96 7.79
N ASP A 21 9.38 -2.52 7.43
CA ASP A 21 10.24 -1.60 8.18
C ASP A 21 10.00 -0.12 7.85
N THR A 22 9.06 0.17 6.94
CA THR A 22 8.71 1.55 6.59
C THR A 22 8.11 2.26 7.79
N THR A 23 8.69 3.39 8.18
CA THR A 23 8.19 4.18 9.30
C THR A 23 6.97 5.01 8.88
N TYR A 24 6.16 5.40 9.86
CA TYR A 24 5.04 6.32 9.62
C TYR A 24 5.47 7.66 9.02
N GLU A 25 6.66 8.15 9.38
CA GLU A 25 7.22 9.38 8.83
C GLU A 25 7.50 9.24 7.33
N GLN A 26 8.18 8.16 6.93
CA GLN A 26 8.44 7.85 5.52
C GLN A 26 7.15 7.66 4.72
N ALA A 27 6.15 6.99 5.31
CA ALA A 27 4.83 6.84 4.71
C ALA A 27 4.12 8.20 4.53
N GLY A 28 4.27 9.10 5.51
CA GLY A 28 3.76 10.47 5.47
C GLY A 28 4.37 11.29 4.34
N GLU A 29 5.68 11.17 4.10
CA GLU A 29 6.35 11.84 2.98
C GLU A 29 5.82 11.36 1.62
N LEU A 30 5.57 10.05 1.49
CA LEU A 30 4.98 9.48 0.29
C LEU A 30 3.53 9.96 0.09
N LEU A 31 2.72 9.99 1.15
CA LEU A 31 1.35 10.52 1.11
C LEU A 31 1.32 11.98 0.67
N ALA A 32 2.22 12.81 1.19
CA ALA A 32 2.35 14.20 0.78
C ALA A 32 2.70 14.33 -0.72
N ALA A 33 3.60 13.47 -1.23
CA ALA A 33 3.97 13.47 -2.64
C ALA A 33 2.83 12.97 -3.57
N LEU A 34 1.98 12.06 -3.09
CA LEU A 34 0.85 11.52 -3.86
C LEU A 34 -0.42 12.38 -3.77
N GLY A 35 -0.51 13.23 -2.75
CA GLY A 35 -1.68 14.08 -2.48
C GLY A 35 -1.95 15.16 -3.53
N PRO A 36 -2.97 16.02 -3.28
CA PRO A 36 -3.48 16.99 -4.25
C PRO A 36 -2.42 17.99 -4.76
N ASP A 37 -1.50 18.40 -3.88
CA ASP A 37 -0.43 19.35 -4.19
C ASP A 37 0.79 18.69 -4.88
N GLY A 38 0.77 17.37 -5.01
CA GLY A 38 1.81 16.56 -5.64
C GLY A 38 1.33 15.93 -6.94
N LEU A 39 1.29 14.59 -6.97
CA LEU A 39 0.87 13.83 -8.15
C LEU A 39 -0.65 13.69 -8.30
N ASN A 40 -1.42 14.05 -7.26
CA ASN A 40 -2.88 13.95 -7.22
C ASN A 40 -3.39 12.54 -7.60
N ILE A 41 -2.76 11.52 -7.01
CA ILE A 41 -3.11 10.11 -7.20
C ILE A 41 -3.89 9.64 -5.97
N ARG A 42 -5.04 9.00 -6.21
CA ARG A 42 -5.86 8.37 -5.18
C ARG A 42 -5.57 6.87 -5.15
N CYS A 43 -4.78 6.43 -4.19
CA CYS A 43 -4.43 5.02 -3.99
C CYS A 43 -4.59 4.62 -2.50
N LEU A 44 -4.67 3.32 -2.23
CA LEU A 44 -4.60 2.79 -0.87
C LEU A 44 -3.15 2.45 -0.54
N ILE A 45 -2.62 2.98 0.56
CA ILE A 45 -1.32 2.58 1.10
C ILE A 45 -1.54 1.61 2.25
N VAL A 46 -0.90 0.45 2.18
CA VAL A 46 -0.88 -0.54 3.24
C VAL A 46 0.52 -0.55 3.86
N LEU A 47 0.59 -0.26 5.16
CA LEU A 47 1.78 -0.46 5.97
C LEU A 47 1.66 -1.80 6.68
N GLY A 48 2.47 -2.76 6.27
CA GLY A 48 2.49 -4.08 6.89
C GLY A 48 2.74 -5.18 5.88
N ASP A 49 2.94 -6.37 6.43
CA ASP A 49 3.28 -7.55 5.66
C ASP A 49 2.03 -8.15 5.02
N VAL A 50 1.87 -7.95 3.70
CA VAL A 50 0.71 -8.41 2.94
C VAL A 50 1.07 -9.71 2.24
N HIS A 51 0.38 -10.78 2.64
CA HIS A 51 0.55 -12.11 2.05
C HIS A 51 -0.68 -12.50 1.24
N ALA A 52 -0.43 -13.04 0.04
CA ALA A 52 -1.45 -13.79 -0.66
C ALA A 52 -1.63 -15.13 0.07
N LEU A 53 -2.83 -15.34 0.63
CA LEU A 53 -3.18 -16.60 1.28
C LEU A 53 -3.89 -17.50 0.28
N ASP A 54 -3.55 -18.78 0.29
CA ASP A 54 -4.36 -19.80 -0.36
C ASP A 54 -5.60 -20.13 0.50
N GLU A 55 -6.54 -20.86 -0.09
CA GLU A 55 -7.78 -21.21 0.59
C GLU A 55 -7.54 -22.01 1.88
N ALA A 56 -6.50 -22.85 1.93
CA ALA A 56 -6.16 -23.63 3.10
C ALA A 56 -5.71 -22.74 4.27
N ALA A 57 -4.84 -21.75 3.99
CA ALA A 57 -4.40 -20.76 4.96
C ALA A 57 -5.56 -19.85 5.41
N MET A 58 -6.45 -19.47 4.50
CA MET A 58 -7.66 -18.70 4.83
C MET A 58 -8.61 -19.50 5.76
N ASN A 59 -8.81 -20.79 5.47
CA ASN A 59 -9.59 -21.71 6.31
C ASN A 59 -8.96 -21.86 7.70
N ALA A 60 -7.64 -22.04 7.78
CA ALA A 60 -6.91 -22.14 9.05
C ALA A 60 -6.99 -20.84 9.87
N ALA A 61 -7.02 -19.68 9.20
CA ALA A 61 -7.26 -18.38 9.82
C ALA A 61 -8.74 -18.15 10.22
N GLY A 62 -9.62 -19.10 9.94
CA GLY A 62 -11.03 -19.08 10.33
C GLY A 62 -11.90 -18.13 9.51
N TRP A 63 -11.48 -17.79 8.29
CA TRP A 63 -12.22 -16.89 7.39
C TRP A 63 -13.52 -17.53 6.89
N TYR A 64 -13.48 -18.84 6.63
CA TYR A 64 -14.68 -19.61 6.34
C TYR A 64 -15.07 -20.40 7.59
N ARG A 65 -16.05 -19.86 8.33
CA ARG A 65 -16.75 -20.64 9.35
C ARG A 65 -17.87 -21.39 8.63
N LYS A 66 -17.79 -22.72 8.60
CA LYS A 66 -18.95 -23.56 8.25
C LYS A 66 -20.04 -23.39 9.28
#